data_AF-A0A1H1QAD4-F1
#
_entry.id   AF-A0A1H1QAD4-F1
#
_cell.length_a   1.000
_cell.length_b   1.000
_cell.length_c   1.000
_cell.angle_alpha   90.00
_cell.angle_beta   90.00
_cell.angle_gamma   90.00
#
_symmetry.space_group_name_H-M   'P 1'
#
loop_
_entity.id
_entity.type
_entity.pdbx_description
1 polymer ?
#
loop_
_entity_poly.entity_id
_entity_poly.type
_entity_poly.pdbx_seq_one_letter_code
_entity_poly.pdbx_strand_id
1 'polypeptide(L)'
;MTGAIARDYGGGMADASTYVAEFIDGPLEGDFEQRALVGGKPEKRVGMVAAVDGLESLFWYDAVEEHEVNGQLRVRFRFDADDSDPVEYDEEND
;
A
#
# COMPACT_ATOMS: atom_id res chain seq x y z
N MET A 1 40.32 -19.87 27.51
CA MET A 1 39.85 -20.78 26.44
C MET A 1 38.46 -20.34 26.06
N THR A 2 38.28 -20.08 24.77
CA THR A 2 37.21 -19.33 24.11
C THR A 2 35.83 -19.95 24.35
N GLY A 3 34.95 -19.20 25.02
CA GLY A 3 33.51 -19.47 25.03
C GLY A 3 32.91 -19.02 23.70
N ALA A 4 32.30 -19.97 22.99
CA ALA A 4 31.63 -19.75 21.73
C ALA A 4 30.50 -18.72 21.89
N ILE A 5 30.55 -17.64 21.11
CA ILE A 5 29.35 -16.85 20.82
C ILE A 5 28.51 -17.67 19.86
N ALA A 6 27.50 -18.34 20.38
CA ALA A 6 26.44 -18.92 19.57
C ALA A 6 25.81 -17.78 18.76
N ARG A 7 25.89 -17.88 17.43
CA ARG A 7 25.07 -17.06 16.53
C ARG A 7 23.64 -17.49 16.78
N ASP A 8 22.88 -16.61 17.43
CA ASP A 8 21.43 -16.72 17.50
C ASP A 8 20.90 -16.56 16.07
N TYR A 9 20.49 -17.69 15.48
CA TYR A 9 19.61 -17.75 14.34
C TYR A 9 18.25 -18.24 14.86
N GLY A 10 17.58 -17.42 15.67
CA GLY A 10 16.17 -17.61 15.99
C GLY A 10 15.30 -17.16 14.81
N GLY A 11 14.72 -18.11 14.08
CA GLY A 11 13.76 -17.82 13.02
C GLY A 11 12.39 -17.37 13.56
N GLY A 12 11.81 -16.37 12.90
CA GLY A 12 10.36 -16.15 12.78
C GLY A 12 9.76 -15.01 13.60
N MET A 13 9.26 -13.99 12.88
CA MET A 13 8.24 -12.98 13.25
C MET A 13 8.64 -11.78 14.12
N ALA A 14 8.16 -10.59 13.69
CA ALA A 14 8.31 -9.23 14.26
C ALA A 14 9.64 -8.55 13.94
N ASP A 15 9.79 -7.73 12.90
CA ASP A 15 8.92 -6.63 12.50
C ASP A 15 8.63 -6.66 11.00
N ALA A 16 7.39 -6.93 10.58
CA ALA A 16 6.98 -6.50 9.25
C ALA A 16 6.89 -4.97 9.33
N SER A 17 8.01 -4.26 9.13
CA SER A 17 8.03 -2.80 9.10
C SER A 17 7.27 -2.24 7.90
N THR A 18 6.69 -3.12 7.08
CA THR A 18 5.94 -2.81 5.88
C THR A 18 4.67 -3.63 5.76
N TYR A 19 3.72 -3.09 5.01
CA TYR A 19 2.51 -3.76 4.56
C TYR A 19 2.40 -3.65 3.04
N VAL A 20 1.51 -4.43 2.43
CA VAL A 20 1.15 -4.30 1.01
C VAL A 20 -0.15 -3.51 0.91
N ALA A 21 -0.11 -2.35 0.26
CA ALA A 21 -1.32 -1.64 -0.17
C ALA A 21 -1.87 -2.34 -1.41
N GLU A 22 -3.18 -2.61 -1.41
CA GLU A 22 -3.92 -3.12 -2.56
C GLU A 22 -4.95 -2.07 -2.96
N PHE A 23 -4.83 -1.51 -4.15
CA PHE A 23 -5.77 -0.52 -4.65
C PHE A 23 -6.91 -1.22 -5.37
N ILE A 24 -8.15 -1.05 -4.89
CA ILE A 24 -9.29 -1.88 -5.30
C ILE A 24 -10.26 -1.21 -6.29
N ASP A 25 -10.08 0.09 -6.55
CA ASP A 25 -10.82 0.89 -7.53
C ASP A 25 -9.99 2.15 -7.92
N GLY A 26 -10.54 2.97 -8.81
CA GLY A 26 -9.93 4.24 -9.24
C GLY A 26 -8.73 4.08 -10.18
N PRO A 27 -7.91 5.14 -10.34
CA PRO A 27 -6.82 5.16 -11.33
C PRO A 27 -5.73 4.11 -11.13
N LEU A 28 -5.60 3.56 -9.92
CA LEU A 28 -4.61 2.53 -9.58
C LEU A 28 -5.26 1.16 -9.33
N GLU A 29 -6.51 0.93 -9.77
CA GLU A 29 -7.20 -0.34 -9.57
C GLU A 29 -6.33 -1.54 -10.00
N GLY A 30 -6.16 -2.50 -9.08
CA GLY A 30 -5.39 -3.71 -9.31
C GLY A 30 -3.89 -3.58 -9.04
N ASP A 31 -3.38 -2.39 -8.75
CA ASP A 31 -1.99 -2.18 -8.38
C ASP A 31 -1.73 -2.53 -6.90
N PHE A 32 -0.45 -2.87 -6.64
CA PHE A 32 0.05 -3.21 -5.32
C PHE A 32 1.32 -2.42 -5.02
N GLU A 33 1.44 -1.91 -3.80
CA GLU A 33 2.64 -1.21 -3.34
C GLU A 33 3.10 -1.68 -1.97
N GLN A 34 4.41 -1.82 -1.76
CA GLN A 34 4.97 -2.08 -0.44
C GLN A 34 5.22 -0.76 0.30
N ARG A 35 4.59 -0.58 1.45
CA ARG A 35 4.63 0.67 2.23
C ARG A 35 5.09 0.42 3.64
N ALA A 36 5.72 1.42 4.26
CA ALA A 36 6.17 1.32 5.64
C ALA A 36 5.01 1.50 6.63
N LEU A 37 5.04 0.78 7.74
CA LEU A 37 4.17 1.07 8.87
C LEU A 37 4.63 2.36 9.56
N VAL A 38 3.68 3.24 9.88
CA VAL A 38 3.93 4.47 10.62
C VAL A 38 3.50 4.25 12.07
N GLY A 39 4.46 4.25 12.99
CA GLY A 39 4.19 3.93 14.40
C GLY A 39 3.66 2.50 14.60
N GLY A 40 4.07 1.56 13.74
CA GLY A 40 3.66 0.16 13.79
C GLY A 40 2.25 -0.12 13.25
N LYS A 41 1.65 0.84 12.54
CA LYS A 41 0.31 0.70 11.93
C LYS A 41 0.33 1.13 10.46
N PRO A 42 -0.52 0.55 9.61
CA PRO A 42 -0.69 1.05 8.27
C PRO A 42 -1.30 2.45 8.29
N GLU A 43 -1.03 3.21 7.24
CA GLU A 43 -1.64 4.51 7.04
C GLU A 43 -3.14 4.33 6.80
N LYS A 44 -3.97 5.18 7.41
CA LYS A 44 -5.43 5.15 7.17
C LYS A 44 -5.81 5.76 5.83
N ARG A 45 -4.94 6.61 5.29
CA ARG A 45 -5.12 7.34 4.05
C ARG A 45 -3.77 7.55 3.40
N VAL A 46 -3.71 7.38 2.09
CA VAL A 46 -2.49 7.55 1.30
C VAL A 46 -2.77 8.45 0.11
N GLY A 47 -1.80 9.31 -0.20
CA GLY A 47 -1.78 10.10 -1.43
C GLY A 47 -0.80 9.47 -2.41
N MET A 48 -1.25 9.25 -3.64
CA MET A 48 -0.48 8.66 -4.72
C MET A 48 -0.37 9.65 -5.86
N VAL A 49 0.85 9.87 -6.34
CA VAL A 49 1.10 10.70 -7.53
C VAL A 49 1.27 9.77 -8.72
N ALA A 50 0.45 9.96 -9.74
CA ALA A 50 0.55 9.21 -10.99
C ALA A 50 0.36 10.15 -12.18
N ALA A 51 1.00 9.82 -13.31
CA ALA A 51 0.84 10.59 -14.53
C ALA A 51 -0.42 10.14 -15.28
N VAL A 52 -1.39 11.05 -15.43
CA VAL A 52 -2.59 10.86 -16.27
C VAL A 52 -2.54 11.89 -17.40
N ASP A 53 -2.67 11.41 -18.64
CA ASP A 53 -2.50 12.23 -19.86
C ASP A 53 -1.19 13.05 -19.88
N GLY A 54 -0.13 12.50 -19.29
CA GLY A 54 1.19 13.16 -19.22
C GLY A 54 1.32 14.24 -18.15
N LEU A 55 0.31 14.45 -17.31
CA LEU A 55 0.34 15.36 -16.16
C LEU A 55 0.38 14.59 -14.85
N GLU A 56 1.24 15.02 -13.92
CA GLU A 56 1.29 14.46 -12.56
C GLU A 56 0.03 14.88 -11.79
N SER A 57 -0.79 13.90 -11.41
CA SER A 57 -2.02 14.09 -10.64
C SER A 57 -1.92 13.42 -9.27
N LEU A 58 -2.55 14.01 -8.26
CA LEU A 58 -2.62 13.47 -6.90
C LEU A 58 -3.96 12.75 -6.67
N PHE A 59 -3.88 11.48 -6.30
CA PHE A 59 -5.03 10.63 -5.99
C PHE A 59 -5.00 10.18 -4.52
N TRP A 60 -6.11 10.38 -3.82
CA TRP A 60 -6.27 9.96 -2.43
C TRP A 60 -7.03 8.65 -2.33
N TYR A 61 -6.57 7.81 -1.40
CA TYR A 61 -7.22 6.54 -1.10
C TYR A 61 -7.32 6.31 0.40
N ASP A 62 -8.45 5.77 0.85
CA ASP A 62 -8.71 5.42 2.25
C ASP A 62 -8.62 3.91 2.48
N ALA A 63 -8.01 3.52 3.60
CA ALA A 63 -7.96 2.13 4.03
C ALA A 63 -9.35 1.64 4.43
N VAL A 64 -9.82 0.56 3.80
CA VAL A 64 -11.16 0.01 4.02
C VAL A 64 -11.15 -1.40 4.63
N GLU A 65 -10.06 -2.15 4.47
CA GLU A 65 -9.93 -3.50 5.00
C GLU A 65 -8.46 -3.83 5.28
N GLU A 66 -8.18 -4.46 6.41
CA GLU A 66 -6.88 -5.05 6.72
C GLU A 66 -7.03 -6.57 6.76
N HIS A 67 -6.13 -7.30 6.10
CA HIS A 67 -6.10 -8.76 6.15
C HIS A 67 -4.67 -9.29 5.98
N GLU A 68 -4.47 -10.56 6.33
CA GLU A 68 -3.17 -11.22 6.24
C GLU A 68 -3.20 -12.32 5.18
N VAL A 69 -2.20 -12.33 4.30
CA VAL A 69 -2.02 -13.38 3.29
C VAL A 69 -0.63 -14.00 3.47
N ASN A 70 -0.56 -15.28 3.82
CA ASN A 70 0.71 -16.00 4.07
C ASN A 70 1.66 -15.27 5.05
N GLY A 71 1.13 -14.66 6.11
CA GLY A 71 1.93 -13.91 7.10
C GLY A 71 2.34 -12.50 6.67
N GLN A 72 1.88 -12.02 5.51
CA GLN A 72 2.07 -10.64 5.05
C GLN A 72 0.80 -9.83 5.30
N LEU A 73 0.93 -8.74 6.08
CA LEU A 73 -0.13 -7.75 6.23
C LEU A 73 -0.41 -7.07 4.89
N ARG A 74 -1.68 -7.03 4.52
CA ARG A 74 -2.22 -6.35 3.36
C ARG A 74 -3.35 -5.42 3.77
N VAL A 75 -3.46 -4.29 3.09
CA VAL A 75 -4.48 -3.29 3.36
C VAL A 75 -5.10 -2.86 2.04
N ARG A 76 -6.42 -2.97 1.95
CA ARG A 76 -7.18 -2.52 0.78
C ARG A 76 -7.49 -1.04 0.88
N PHE A 77 -7.23 -0.33 -0.19
CA PHE A 77 -7.39 1.11 -0.33
C PHE A 77 -8.41 1.42 -1.39
N ARG A 78 -9.41 2.22 -1.02
CA ARG A 78 -10.48 2.69 -1.89
C ARG A 78 -10.24 4.14 -2.30
N PHE A 79 -10.39 4.44 -3.58
CA PHE A 79 -10.24 5.76 -4.16
C PHE A 79 -11.29 6.74 -3.60
N ASP A 80 -10.83 7.92 -3.22
CA ASP A 80 -11.66 9.05 -2.83
C ASP A 80 -11.62 10.12 -3.93
N ALA A 81 -12.62 10.08 -4.81
CA ALA A 81 -12.70 11.01 -5.93
C ALA A 81 -12.97 12.45 -5.50
N ASP A 82 -13.63 12.68 -4.36
CA ASP A 82 -14.01 14.03 -3.92
C ASP A 82 -12.79 14.85 -3.47
N ASP A 83 -11.78 14.17 -2.93
CA ASP A 83 -10.53 14.81 -2.47
C ASP A 83 -9.37 14.69 -3.48
N SER A 84 -9.58 13.96 -4.58
CA SER A 84 -8.56 13.70 -5.61
C SER A 84 -8.60 14.68 -6.78
N ASP A 85 -7.48 14.78 -7.49
CA ASP A 85 -7.49 15.42 -8.80
C ASP A 85 -8.40 14.65 -9.77
N PRO A 86 -9.10 15.35 -10.69
CA PRO A 86 -10.02 14.72 -11.63
C PRO A 86 -9.28 13.77 -12.57
N VAL A 87 -9.98 12.69 -12.94
CA VAL A 87 -9.55 11.76 -13.98
C VAL A 87 -10.56 11.80 -15.12
N GLU A 88 -10.10 12.24 -16.28
CA GLU A 88 -10.84 12.11 -17.53
C GLU A 88 -10.70 10.66 -18.00
N TYR A 89 -11.76 9.86 -17.84
CA TYR A 89 -11.87 8.60 -18.56
C TYR A 89 -12.61 8.91 -19.86
N ASP A 90 -11.94 8.81 -21.01
CA ASP A 90 -12.64 8.76 -22.30
C ASP A 90 -13.44 7.46 -22.33
N GLU A 91 -14.71 7.52 -21.91
CA GLU A 91 -15.70 6.48 -22.18
C GLU A 91 -16.09 6.55 -23.66
N GLU A 92 -15.17 6.23 -24.57
CA GLU A 92 -15.53 5.97 -25.97
C GLU A 92 -16.34 4.65 -26.01
N ASN A 93 -17.65 4.81 -25.91
CA ASN A 93 -18.67 3.82 -26.25
C ASN A 93 -18.49 3.37 -27.71
N ASP A 94 -18.24 2.08 -27.94
CA ASP A 94 -18.45 1.39 -29.23
C ASP A 94 -19.32 0.14 -29.02
#